data_AF-A0A6L8GTA0-F1
#
_entry.id   AF-A0A6L8GTA0-F1
#
_cell.length_a   1.000
_cell.length_b   1.000
_cell.length_c   1.000
_cell.angle_alpha   90.00
_cell.angle_beta   90.00
_cell.angle_gamma   90.00
#
_symmetry.space_group_name_H-M   'P 1'
#
loop_
_entity.id
_entity.type
_entity.pdbx_description
1 polymer ?
#
loop_
_entity_poly.entity_id
_entity_poly.type
_entity_poly.pdbx_seq_one_letter_code
_entity_poly.pdbx_strand_id
1 'polypeptide(L)'
;GQFPLLLCLTEGNVWLLLPCRDVVAFHGELSCLTVAPMVMPPLRQAGERRHGDESSEGLALSLAAMARRHDLRTARYDLAAEVQEQDRRVAAQEKRLGGHPAHAWRDRKRLKQKRHRLETVQQELEDRRRRLNDRIGRHWRMVLSLIDILRHFACLQELEITPAGRVVSALRGDNELWLGLALLSGHLDHLPAPELAAAMEAISTEVSRNDLWSAYPPPPLVMEALTSLRGLGRELDRQQQHHGIATPIWWEPELTGLVAAWARGSSWDGIMAKTSLDEGDVVRVVRRTMDVLAQIPHCPGLNEPLRRNARRAHGSLNRFPVREADDIAAAPVVTPDMATPDPGSRGGFGERK
;
A
#
# COMPACT_ATOMS: atom_id res chain seq x y z
N GLY A 1 35.94 40.38 0.75
CA GLY A 1 36.16 41.80 0.46
C GLY A 1 35.82 42.05 -0.99
N GLN A 2 35.07 43.11 -1.30
CA GLN A 2 34.84 43.49 -2.70
C GLN A 2 36.18 43.93 -3.28
N PHE A 3 36.67 43.23 -4.30
CA PHE A 3 37.84 43.65 -5.06
C PHE A 3 37.54 45.01 -5.71
N PRO A 4 38.53 45.93 -5.81
CA PRO A 4 38.31 47.23 -6.42
C PRO A 4 37.82 47.08 -7.87
N LEU A 5 36.91 47.96 -8.28
CA LEU A 5 36.46 48.07 -9.66
C LEU A 5 37.33 49.08 -10.39
N LEU A 6 37.75 48.74 -11.61
CA LEU A 6 38.55 49.57 -12.49
C LEU A 6 37.66 50.22 -13.54
N LEU A 7 37.68 51.55 -13.61
CA LEU A 7 37.06 52.30 -14.69
C LEU A 7 38.04 52.32 -15.88
N CYS A 8 37.68 51.67 -16.97
CA CYS A 8 38.53 51.47 -18.13
C CYS A 8 37.93 52.13 -19.38
N LEU A 9 38.75 52.83 -20.17
CA LEU A 9 38.39 53.29 -21.51
C LEU A 9 38.96 52.32 -22.56
N THR A 10 38.14 51.92 -23.53
CA THR A 10 38.55 51.04 -24.64
C THR A 10 39.00 51.83 -25.86
N GLU A 11 39.74 51.17 -26.76
CA GLU A 11 40.09 51.72 -28.08
C GLU A 11 38.88 52.05 -28.96
N GLY A 12 37.72 51.46 -28.69
CA GLY A 12 36.44 51.74 -29.38
C GLY A 12 35.65 52.91 -28.79
N ASN A 13 36.28 53.75 -27.95
CA ASN A 13 35.65 54.84 -27.21
C ASN A 13 34.45 54.38 -26.36
N VAL A 14 34.60 53.25 -25.65
CA VAL A 14 33.60 52.75 -24.70
C VAL A 14 34.22 52.67 -23.30
N TRP A 15 33.55 53.29 -22.34
CA TRP A 15 33.87 53.19 -20.92
C TRP A 15 33.26 51.93 -20.32
N LEU A 16 34.03 51.21 -19.51
CA LEU A 16 33.65 49.94 -18.88
C LEU A 16 34.04 49.98 -17.40
N LEU A 17 33.23 49.37 -16.54
CA LEU A 17 33.61 49.11 -15.15
C LEU A 17 33.92 47.62 -14.96
N LEU A 18 35.18 47.25 -14.72
CA LEU A 18 35.62 45.85 -14.66
C LEU A 18 36.19 45.49 -13.28
N PRO A 19 35.92 44.29 -12.73
CA PRO A 19 36.60 43.83 -11.53
C PRO A 19 38.05 43.40 -11.85
N CYS A 20 38.98 43.62 -10.93
CA CYS A 20 40.41 43.30 -11.16
C CYS A 20 40.67 41.85 -11.58
N ARG A 21 39.83 40.89 -11.18
CA ARG A 21 39.98 39.46 -11.55
C ARG A 21 39.79 39.19 -13.05
N ASP A 22 39.12 40.09 -13.77
CA ASP A 22 38.86 39.96 -15.21
C ASP A 22 40.00 40.59 -16.03
N VAL A 23 41.02 41.15 -15.37
CA VAL A 23 42.22 41.71 -16.02
C VAL A 23 43.25 40.61 -16.23
N VAL A 24 43.59 40.37 -17.50
CA VAL A 24 44.54 39.31 -17.89
C VAL A 24 46.00 39.75 -17.69
N ALA A 25 46.31 41.02 -17.94
CA ALA A 25 47.67 41.57 -17.79
C ALA A 25 47.64 43.09 -17.51
N PHE A 26 48.66 43.59 -16.82
CA PHE A 26 48.93 45.02 -16.64
C PHE A 26 50.23 45.40 -17.34
N HIS A 27 50.20 46.50 -18.09
CA HIS A 27 51.34 47.02 -18.86
C HIS A 27 51.74 48.41 -18.36
N GLY A 28 52.19 48.50 -17.09
CA GLY A 28 52.58 49.76 -16.44
C GLY A 28 53.89 50.35 -16.96
N GLU A 29 54.67 49.57 -17.70
CA GLU A 29 55.94 49.92 -18.33
C GLU A 29 55.79 50.78 -19.59
N LEU A 30 54.60 50.81 -20.19
CA LEU A 30 54.31 51.62 -21.35
C LEU A 30 54.02 53.05 -20.89
N SER A 31 54.85 54.01 -21.29
CA SER A 31 54.76 55.42 -20.90
C SER A 31 53.32 55.89 -20.87
N CYS A 32 52.85 56.28 -19.68
CA CYS A 32 51.46 56.67 -19.44
C CYS A 32 51.03 57.76 -20.43
N LEU A 33 49.96 57.50 -21.18
CA LEU A 33 49.33 58.51 -22.03
C LEU A 33 49.03 59.74 -21.18
N THR A 34 49.39 60.93 -21.65
CA THR A 34 49.04 62.17 -20.97
C THR A 34 47.53 62.36 -21.09
N VAL A 35 46.82 62.08 -20.00
CA VAL A 35 45.37 62.25 -19.91
C VAL A 35 45.08 63.71 -19.57
N ALA A 36 44.50 64.44 -20.52
CA ALA A 36 43.94 65.75 -20.23
C ALA A 36 42.79 65.63 -19.20
N PRO A 37 42.55 66.64 -18.34
CA PRO A 37 41.44 66.61 -17.39
C PRO A 37 40.12 66.40 -18.14
N MET A 38 39.41 65.32 -17.82
CA MET A 38 38.14 64.97 -18.47
C MET A 38 37.11 64.49 -17.46
N VAL A 39 35.84 64.62 -17.82
CA VAL A 39 34.72 64.18 -16.98
C VAL A 39 34.50 62.68 -17.18
N MET A 40 34.78 61.91 -16.14
CA MET A 40 34.59 60.45 -16.15
C MET A 40 33.10 60.09 -16.03
N PRO A 41 32.56 59.14 -16.82
CA PRO A 41 31.17 58.75 -16.73
C PRO A 41 30.88 58.00 -15.41
N PRO A 42 29.72 58.24 -14.76
CA PRO A 42 29.39 57.63 -13.48
C PRO A 42 28.88 56.18 -13.66
N LEU A 43 29.77 55.24 -13.92
CA LEU A 43 29.47 53.80 -13.92
C LEU A 43 29.47 53.26 -12.49
N ARG A 44 28.48 52.44 -12.12
CA ARG A 44 28.29 51.97 -10.73
C ARG A 44 28.33 50.45 -10.60
N GLN A 45 28.04 49.70 -11.66
CA GLN A 45 27.98 48.23 -11.61
C GLN A 45 29.06 47.57 -12.47
N ALA A 46 29.61 46.45 -11.99
CA ALA A 46 30.57 45.66 -12.75
C ALA A 46 29.94 45.18 -14.07
N GLY A 47 30.63 45.38 -15.19
CA GLY A 47 30.18 45.06 -16.54
C GLY A 47 29.37 46.17 -17.22
N GLU A 48 29.01 47.25 -16.51
CA GLU A 48 28.32 48.41 -17.10
C GLU A 48 29.19 49.07 -18.17
N ARG A 49 28.57 49.50 -19.28
CA ARG A 49 29.24 50.08 -20.44
C ARG A 49 28.56 51.36 -20.88
N ARG A 50 29.34 52.36 -21.29
CA ARG A 50 28.81 53.60 -21.86
C ARG A 50 29.71 54.11 -22.98
N HIS A 51 29.12 54.53 -24.09
CA HIS A 51 29.87 55.20 -25.14
C HIS A 51 30.45 56.52 -24.63
N GLY A 52 31.71 56.76 -24.97
CA GLY A 52 32.40 58.01 -24.71
C GLY A 52 31.88 59.14 -25.59
N ASP A 53 32.25 60.37 -25.24
CA ASP A 53 31.96 61.58 -26.00
C ASP A 53 33.19 62.06 -26.77
N GLU A 54 33.10 63.25 -27.37
CA GLU A 54 34.20 63.89 -28.10
C GLU A 54 35.43 64.12 -27.21
N SER A 55 35.26 64.24 -25.89
CA SER A 55 36.36 64.46 -24.95
C SER A 55 37.21 63.22 -24.72
N SER A 56 36.61 62.01 -24.79
CA SER A 56 37.34 60.74 -24.66
C SER A 56 37.81 60.15 -25.99
N GLU A 57 37.33 60.66 -27.13
CA GLU A 57 37.66 60.17 -28.46
C GLU A 57 39.16 60.28 -28.79
N GLY A 58 39.79 61.42 -28.46
CA GLY A 58 41.23 61.61 -28.67
C GLY A 58 42.10 60.63 -27.88
N LEU A 59 41.68 60.27 -26.66
CA LEU A 59 42.35 59.22 -25.88
C LEU A 59 42.10 57.84 -26.44
N ALA A 60 40.87 57.52 -26.86
CA ALA A 60 40.54 56.23 -27.47
C ALA A 60 41.39 55.98 -28.74
N LEU A 61 41.58 57.00 -29.58
CA LEU A 61 42.47 56.93 -30.74
C LEU A 61 43.94 56.70 -30.36
N SER A 62 44.41 57.38 -29.33
CA SER A 62 45.78 57.21 -28.81
C SER A 62 46.00 55.80 -28.22
N LEU A 63 45.00 55.28 -27.49
CA LEU A 63 44.96 53.90 -27.00
C LEU A 63 45.01 52.91 -28.16
N ALA A 64 44.21 53.11 -29.21
CA ALA A 64 44.20 52.26 -30.40
C ALA A 64 45.55 52.26 -31.14
N ALA A 65 46.27 53.38 -31.17
CA ALA A 65 47.60 53.47 -31.73
C ALA A 65 48.63 52.72 -30.86
N MET A 66 48.56 52.90 -29.54
CA MET A 66 49.47 52.24 -28.59
C MET A 66 49.26 50.73 -28.53
N ALA A 67 47.99 50.28 -28.50
CA ALA A 67 47.63 48.87 -28.52
C ALA A 67 48.13 48.16 -29.78
N ARG A 68 48.10 48.82 -30.95
CA ARG A 68 48.67 48.30 -32.19
C ARG A 68 50.20 48.29 -32.17
N ARG A 69 50.83 49.38 -31.72
CA ARG A 69 52.30 49.51 -31.69
C ARG A 69 52.97 48.46 -30.79
N HIS A 70 52.32 48.08 -29.70
CA HIS A 70 52.86 47.17 -28.69
C HIS A 70 52.20 45.78 -28.68
N ASP A 71 51.36 45.48 -29.69
CA ASP A 71 50.64 44.20 -29.82
C ASP A 71 49.89 43.78 -28.55
N LEU A 72 49.13 44.72 -27.97
CA LEU A 72 48.33 44.49 -26.76
C LEU A 72 46.99 43.78 -27.05
N ARG A 73 46.72 43.44 -28.31
CA ARG A 73 45.52 42.70 -28.73
C ARG A 73 45.69 41.19 -28.60
N THR A 74 46.93 40.72 -28.54
CA THR A 74 47.25 39.30 -28.39
C THR A 74 47.43 38.98 -26.90
N ALA A 75 46.46 38.28 -26.31
CA ALA A 75 46.54 37.85 -24.91
C ALA A 75 47.73 36.89 -24.73
N ARG A 76 48.75 37.31 -23.98
CA ARG A 76 49.90 36.47 -23.63
C ARG A 76 49.60 35.74 -22.32
N TYR A 77 48.99 34.56 -22.43
CA TYR A 77 48.86 33.65 -21.28
C TYR A 77 50.24 33.14 -20.87
N ASP A 78 50.57 33.18 -19.57
CA ASP A 78 51.77 32.53 -19.04
C ASP A 78 51.53 31.01 -18.94
N LEU A 79 51.48 30.38 -20.11
CA LEU A 79 51.29 28.94 -20.27
C LEU A 79 52.36 28.15 -19.49
N ALA A 80 53.55 28.73 -19.31
CA ALA A 80 54.64 28.12 -18.56
C ALA A 80 54.32 28.04 -17.06
N ALA A 81 53.76 29.10 -16.47
CA ALA A 81 53.36 29.09 -15.05
C ALA A 81 52.21 28.11 -14.76
N GLU A 82 51.21 28.03 -15.63
CA GLU A 82 50.09 27.09 -15.45
C GLU A 82 50.55 25.62 -15.56
N VAL A 83 51.42 25.31 -16.53
CA VAL A 83 52.01 23.98 -16.69
C VAL A 83 52.82 23.59 -15.45
N GLN A 84 53.64 24.50 -14.92
CA GLN A 84 54.40 24.25 -13.68
C GLN A 84 53.50 23.98 -12.47
N GLU A 85 52.36 24.64 -12.38
CA GLU A 85 51.40 24.41 -11.29
C GLU A 85 50.71 23.04 -11.44
N GLN A 86 50.34 22.65 -12.65
CA GLN A 86 49.82 21.30 -12.89
C GLN A 86 50.85 20.22 -12.59
N ASP A 87 52.12 20.41 -12.98
CA ASP A 87 53.21 19.48 -12.68
C ASP A 87 53.40 19.31 -11.17
N ARG A 88 53.35 20.41 -10.40
CA ARG A 88 53.38 20.36 -8.93
C ARG A 88 52.20 19.57 -8.37
N ARG A 89 51.00 19.76 -8.90
CA ARG A 89 49.79 19.04 -8.48
C ARG A 89 49.87 17.55 -8.79
N VAL A 90 50.38 17.18 -9.96
CA VAL A 90 50.61 15.79 -10.38
C VAL A 90 51.64 15.14 -9.45
N ALA A 91 52.80 15.78 -9.25
CA ALA A 91 53.84 15.27 -8.35
C ALA A 91 53.33 15.10 -6.90
N ALA A 92 52.51 16.02 -6.41
CA ALA A 92 51.88 15.90 -5.10
C ALA A 92 50.89 14.72 -5.02
N GLN A 93 50.11 14.47 -6.08
CA GLN A 93 49.22 13.30 -6.15
C GLN A 93 50.00 11.99 -6.26
N GLU A 94 51.05 11.92 -7.06
CA GLU A 94 51.91 10.75 -7.18
C GLU A 94 52.57 10.39 -5.86
N LYS A 95 53.07 11.39 -5.11
CA LYS A 95 53.62 11.18 -3.77
C LYS A 95 52.58 10.64 -2.79
N ARG A 96 51.34 11.16 -2.84
CA ARG A 96 50.23 10.68 -2.00
C ARG A 96 49.80 9.26 -2.35
N LEU A 97 49.74 8.92 -3.65
CA LEU A 97 49.42 7.58 -4.11
C LEU A 97 50.53 6.60 -3.70
N GLY A 98 51.79 6.93 -3.98
CA GLY A 98 52.94 6.10 -3.62
C GLY A 98 53.07 5.81 -2.13
N GLY A 99 52.71 6.78 -1.27
CA GLY A 99 52.69 6.62 0.19
C GLY A 99 51.47 5.88 0.74
N HIS A 100 50.47 5.56 -0.07
CA HIS A 100 49.25 4.89 0.41
C HIS A 100 49.52 3.42 0.74
N PRO A 101 49.11 2.88 1.91
CA PRO A 101 49.39 1.49 2.31
C PRO A 101 48.97 0.42 1.29
N ALA A 102 47.93 0.69 0.50
CA ALA A 102 47.50 -0.20 -0.59
C ALA A 102 48.54 -0.39 -1.70
N HIS A 103 49.47 0.55 -1.90
CA HIS A 103 50.58 0.41 -2.86
C HIS A 103 51.59 -0.66 -2.41
N ALA A 104 51.76 -0.87 -1.10
CA ALA A 104 52.65 -1.90 -0.54
C ALA A 104 52.02 -3.31 -0.52
N TRP A 105 50.73 -3.45 -0.86
CA TRP A 105 50.04 -4.73 -0.82
C TRP A 105 50.47 -5.64 -1.99
N ARG A 106 50.89 -6.88 -1.69
CA ARG A 106 51.45 -7.83 -2.68
C ARG A 106 50.49 -8.15 -3.85
N ASP A 107 49.20 -8.31 -3.56
CA ASP A 107 48.19 -8.65 -4.57
C ASP A 107 47.11 -7.57 -4.66
N ARG A 108 47.43 -6.50 -5.42
CA ARG A 108 46.53 -5.35 -5.64
C ARG A 108 45.25 -5.76 -6.38
N LYS A 109 45.32 -6.78 -7.25
CA LYS A 109 44.15 -7.28 -7.99
C LYS A 109 43.13 -7.88 -7.03
N ARG A 110 43.58 -8.72 -6.10
CA ARG A 110 42.72 -9.30 -5.06
C ARG A 110 42.19 -8.25 -4.09
N LEU A 111 42.98 -7.22 -3.75
CA LEU A 111 42.51 -6.10 -2.92
C LEU A 111 41.38 -5.32 -3.62
N LYS A 112 41.54 -5.01 -4.92
CA LYS A 112 40.51 -4.35 -5.73
C LYS A 112 39.24 -5.21 -5.84
N GLN A 113 39.38 -6.52 -6.06
CA GLN A 113 38.25 -7.46 -6.09
C GLN A 113 37.49 -7.50 -4.75
N LYS A 114 38.21 -7.58 -3.63
CA LYS A 114 37.60 -7.58 -2.29
C LYS A 114 36.87 -6.26 -2.02
N ARG A 115 37.48 -5.12 -2.37
CA ARG A 115 36.84 -3.81 -2.21
C ARG A 115 35.60 -3.68 -3.08
N HIS A 116 35.67 -4.09 -4.34
CA HIS A 116 34.50 -4.09 -5.22
C HIS A 116 33.40 -4.99 -4.67
N ARG A 117 33.73 -6.20 -4.20
CA ARG A 117 32.75 -7.09 -3.57
C ARG A 117 32.13 -6.47 -2.31
N LEU A 118 32.91 -5.76 -1.50
CA LEU A 118 32.43 -5.05 -0.33
C LEU A 118 31.47 -3.92 -0.73
N GLU A 119 31.83 -3.10 -1.72
CA GLU A 119 30.97 -2.04 -2.27
C GLU A 119 29.66 -2.63 -2.82
N THR A 120 29.72 -3.74 -3.57
CA THR A 120 28.51 -4.45 -4.06
C THR A 120 27.63 -4.94 -2.91
N VAL A 121 28.21 -5.59 -1.91
CA VAL A 121 27.46 -6.14 -0.77
C VAL A 121 26.86 -5.02 0.08
N GLN A 122 27.55 -3.89 0.24
CA GLN A 122 27.01 -2.71 0.91
C GLN A 122 25.80 -2.14 0.16
N GLN A 123 25.89 -1.99 -1.16
CA GLN A 123 24.77 -1.52 -1.98
C GLN A 123 23.57 -2.49 -1.89
N GLU A 124 23.82 -3.80 -1.97
CA GLU A 124 22.77 -4.81 -1.80
C GLU A 124 22.11 -4.74 -0.41
N LEU A 125 22.90 -4.51 0.64
CA LEU A 125 22.40 -4.37 2.01
C LEU A 125 21.51 -3.14 2.17
N GLU A 126 21.92 -2.00 1.62
CA GLU A 126 21.13 -0.76 1.62
C GLU A 126 19.82 -0.94 0.85
N ASP A 127 19.86 -1.58 -0.31
CA ASP A 127 18.66 -1.89 -1.10
C ASP A 127 17.69 -2.80 -0.33
N ARG A 128 18.21 -3.85 0.32
CA ARG A 128 17.40 -4.76 1.15
C ARG A 128 16.79 -4.04 2.35
N ARG A 129 17.55 -3.17 3.02
CA ARG A 129 17.07 -2.34 4.14
C ARG A 129 15.96 -1.39 3.70
N ARG A 130 16.13 -0.69 2.57
CA ARG A 130 15.09 0.17 1.99
C ARG A 130 13.80 -0.62 1.74
N ARG A 131 13.89 -1.75 1.03
CA ARG A 131 12.73 -2.61 0.75
C ARG A 131 12.06 -3.18 2.01
N LEU A 132 12.84 -3.48 3.06
CA LEU A 132 12.30 -3.92 4.34
C LEU A 132 11.52 -2.78 5.02
N ASN A 133 12.13 -1.59 5.10
CA ASN A 133 11.50 -0.41 5.69
C ASN A 133 10.23 -0.02 4.93
N ASP A 134 10.23 -0.07 3.59
CA ASP A 134 9.04 0.20 2.78
C ASP A 134 7.93 -0.81 3.03
N ARG A 135 8.27 -2.08 3.24
CA ARG A 135 7.30 -3.12 3.62
C ARG A 135 6.75 -2.89 5.02
N ILE A 136 7.59 -2.62 6.01
CA ILE A 136 7.15 -2.31 7.37
C ILE A 136 6.24 -1.07 7.36
N GLY A 137 6.64 -0.01 6.66
CA GLY A 137 5.84 1.22 6.52
C GLY A 137 4.51 1.01 5.80
N ARG A 138 4.40 0.05 4.86
CA ARG A 138 3.11 -0.33 4.26
C ARG A 138 2.21 -1.06 5.24
N HIS A 139 2.72 -2.07 5.95
CA HIS A 139 1.92 -2.80 6.95
C HIS A 139 1.49 -1.89 8.09
N TRP A 140 2.36 -0.99 8.54
CA TRP A 140 2.01 -0.02 9.58
C TRP A 140 0.90 0.93 9.13
N ARG A 141 0.96 1.44 7.90
CA ARG A 141 -0.12 2.26 7.33
C ARG A 141 -1.44 1.50 7.26
N MET A 142 -1.41 0.22 6.90
CA MET A 142 -2.62 -0.62 6.91
C MET A 142 -3.19 -0.75 8.33
N VAL A 143 -2.37 -0.97 9.35
CA VAL A 143 -2.82 -1.01 10.74
C VAL A 143 -3.47 0.31 11.17
N LEU A 144 -2.84 1.44 10.85
CA LEU A 144 -3.41 2.76 11.14
C LEU A 144 -4.76 2.98 10.44
N SER A 145 -4.85 2.63 9.14
CA SER A 145 -6.10 2.65 8.39
C SER A 145 -7.20 1.80 9.04
N LEU A 146 -6.88 0.59 9.51
CA LEU A 146 -7.84 -0.27 10.19
C LEU A 146 -8.29 0.31 11.53
N ILE A 147 -7.38 0.92 12.30
CA ILE A 147 -7.71 1.62 13.54
C ILE A 147 -8.70 2.76 13.26
N ASP A 148 -8.47 3.55 12.22
CA ASP A 148 -9.34 4.66 11.86
C ASP A 148 -10.74 4.19 11.43
N ILE A 149 -10.83 3.12 10.64
CA ILE A 149 -12.11 2.47 10.29
C ILE A 149 -12.84 1.98 11.55
N LEU A 150 -12.14 1.27 12.45
CA LEU A 150 -12.74 0.77 13.69
C LEU A 150 -13.22 1.90 14.61
N ARG A 151 -12.50 3.03 14.64
CA ARG A 151 -12.94 4.24 15.37
C ARG A 151 -14.18 4.87 14.74
N HIS A 152 -14.24 4.95 13.40
CA HIS A 152 -15.40 5.46 12.68
C HIS A 152 -16.69 4.71 13.07
N PHE A 153 -16.61 3.39 13.18
CA PHE A 153 -17.72 2.53 13.58
C PHE A 153 -17.86 2.33 15.10
N ALA A 154 -17.22 3.18 15.90
CA ALA A 154 -17.26 3.13 17.37
C ALA A 154 -16.89 1.77 17.97
N CYS A 155 -16.09 0.96 17.27
CA CYS A 155 -15.54 -0.30 17.75
C CYS A 155 -14.25 -0.10 18.57
N LEU A 156 -13.57 1.03 18.35
CA LEU A 156 -12.45 1.51 19.15
C LEU A 156 -12.71 2.94 19.62
N GLN A 157 -12.34 3.24 20.86
CA GLN A 157 -12.20 4.59 21.38
C GLN A 157 -10.74 4.76 21.78
N GLU A 158 -10.04 5.71 21.16
CA GLU A 158 -8.57 5.76 21.20
C GLU A 158 -7.95 4.42 20.78
N LEU A 159 -7.40 3.64 21.72
CA LEU A 159 -6.87 2.30 21.52
C LEU A 159 -7.55 1.27 22.43
N GLU A 160 -8.68 1.63 23.03
CA GLU A 160 -9.46 0.75 23.89
C GLU A 160 -10.67 0.18 23.14
N ILE A 161 -10.94 -1.10 23.38
CA ILE A 161 -12.04 -1.83 22.76
C ILE A 161 -13.38 -1.46 23.39
N THR A 162 -14.31 -0.98 22.58
CA THR A 162 -15.67 -0.61 23.03
C THR A 162 -16.55 -1.85 23.20
N PRO A 163 -17.76 -1.74 23.77
CA PRO A 163 -18.73 -2.86 23.77
C PRO A 163 -19.04 -3.40 22.36
N ALA A 164 -19.20 -2.51 21.37
CA ALA A 164 -19.39 -2.90 19.98
C ALA A 164 -18.16 -3.62 19.42
N GLY A 165 -16.96 -3.09 19.71
CA GLY A 165 -15.71 -3.74 19.32
C GLY A 165 -15.55 -5.14 19.91
N ARG A 166 -16.03 -5.38 21.14
CA ARG A 166 -16.01 -6.72 21.75
C ARG A 166 -16.88 -7.71 21.01
N VAL A 167 -18.06 -7.31 20.53
CA VAL A 167 -18.90 -8.15 19.65
C VAL A 167 -18.14 -8.48 18.36
N VAL A 168 -17.60 -7.48 17.67
CA VAL A 168 -16.82 -7.67 16.43
C VAL A 168 -15.65 -8.62 16.66
N SER A 169 -14.90 -8.45 17.76
CA SER A 169 -13.71 -9.27 18.08
C SER A 169 -14.01 -10.75 18.36
N ALA A 170 -15.25 -11.06 18.72
CA ALA A 170 -15.69 -12.43 19.00
C ALA A 170 -16.04 -13.20 17.70
N LEU A 171 -16.23 -12.50 16.59
CA LEU A 171 -16.57 -13.08 15.29
C LEU A 171 -15.32 -13.49 14.50
N ARG A 172 -15.52 -14.39 13.56
CA ARG A 172 -14.54 -14.90 12.58
C ARG A 172 -15.27 -15.02 11.25
N GLY A 173 -14.71 -14.43 10.21
CA GLY A 173 -15.26 -14.47 8.87
C GLY A 173 -14.40 -13.67 7.91
N ASP A 174 -14.88 -13.46 6.68
CA ASP A 174 -14.11 -12.68 5.70
C ASP A 174 -14.09 -11.17 6.05
N ASN A 175 -15.10 -10.72 6.81
CA ASN A 175 -15.20 -9.34 7.31
C ASN A 175 -15.95 -9.30 8.64
N GLU A 176 -15.23 -9.40 9.75
CA GLU A 176 -15.82 -9.40 11.10
C GLU A 176 -16.53 -8.10 11.43
N LEU A 177 -16.02 -6.96 10.91
CA LEU A 177 -16.63 -5.66 11.14
C LEU A 177 -18.00 -5.59 10.47
N TRP A 178 -18.12 -6.03 9.21
CA TRP A 178 -19.41 -6.12 8.53
C TRP A 178 -20.42 -6.99 9.29
N LEU A 179 -20.02 -8.22 9.67
CA LEU A 179 -20.89 -9.14 10.41
C LEU A 179 -21.31 -8.55 11.76
N GLY A 180 -20.36 -7.99 12.51
CA GLY A 180 -20.64 -7.40 13.81
C GLY A 180 -21.55 -6.18 13.70
N LEU A 181 -21.36 -5.31 12.71
CA LEU A 181 -22.24 -4.18 12.46
C LEU A 181 -23.65 -4.60 12.07
N ALA A 182 -23.79 -5.62 11.22
CA ALA A 182 -25.10 -6.16 10.86
C ALA A 182 -25.85 -6.71 12.09
N LEU A 183 -25.18 -7.47 12.95
CA LEU A 183 -25.74 -8.03 14.19
C LEU A 183 -26.08 -6.94 15.23
N LEU A 184 -25.25 -5.89 15.32
CA LEU A 184 -25.46 -4.76 16.24
C LEU A 184 -26.55 -3.78 15.76
N SER A 185 -26.92 -3.83 14.48
CA SER A 185 -27.86 -2.87 13.89
C SER A 185 -29.31 -3.01 14.38
N GLY A 186 -29.65 -4.14 15.01
CA GLY A 186 -31.00 -4.45 15.48
C GLY A 186 -31.97 -4.98 14.39
N HIS A 187 -31.62 -4.88 13.11
CA HIS A 187 -32.51 -5.30 12.01
C HIS A 187 -32.72 -6.82 11.93
N LEU A 188 -31.88 -7.61 12.60
CA LEU A 188 -31.92 -9.08 12.59
C LEU A 188 -32.59 -9.67 13.85
N ASP A 189 -32.85 -8.84 14.86
CA ASP A 189 -33.21 -9.24 16.22
C ASP A 189 -34.50 -10.07 16.32
N HIS A 190 -35.41 -9.83 15.39
CA HIS A 190 -36.75 -10.43 15.39
C HIS A 190 -36.97 -11.42 14.25
N LEU A 191 -35.94 -11.72 13.46
CA LEU A 191 -36.04 -12.76 12.44
C LEU A 191 -36.25 -14.13 13.09
N PRO A 192 -37.25 -14.92 12.66
CA PRO A 192 -37.35 -16.30 13.07
C PRO A 192 -36.13 -17.11 12.61
N ALA A 193 -35.90 -18.27 13.23
CA ALA A 193 -34.66 -19.03 13.03
C ALA A 193 -34.34 -19.36 11.55
N PRO A 194 -35.29 -19.81 10.70
CA PRO A 194 -35.00 -20.04 9.28
C PRO A 194 -34.62 -18.79 8.50
N GLU A 195 -35.30 -17.68 8.78
CA GLU A 195 -35.03 -16.38 8.15
C GLU A 195 -33.71 -15.79 8.63
N LEU A 196 -33.34 -15.99 9.90
CA LEU A 196 -32.03 -15.60 10.41
C LEU A 196 -30.90 -16.38 9.73
N ALA A 197 -31.06 -17.69 9.52
CA ALA A 197 -30.11 -18.50 8.76
C ALA A 197 -29.92 -17.95 7.34
N ALA A 198 -31.03 -17.66 6.66
CA ALA A 198 -31.01 -17.07 5.33
C ALA A 198 -30.32 -15.70 5.31
N ALA A 199 -30.61 -14.83 6.28
CA ALA A 199 -29.96 -13.52 6.38
C ALA A 199 -28.45 -13.64 6.63
N MET A 200 -28.01 -14.59 7.46
CA MET A 200 -26.59 -14.86 7.69
C MET A 200 -25.89 -15.33 6.44
N GLU A 201 -26.50 -16.25 5.69
CA GLU A 201 -25.95 -16.72 4.42
C GLU A 201 -25.66 -15.55 3.46
N ALA A 202 -26.66 -14.69 3.22
CA ALA A 202 -26.53 -13.57 2.29
C ALA A 202 -25.44 -12.56 2.65
N ILE A 203 -25.11 -12.41 3.94
CA ILE A 203 -24.12 -11.42 4.39
C ILE A 203 -22.75 -12.03 4.71
N SER A 204 -22.58 -13.36 4.56
CA SER A 204 -21.34 -14.05 4.95
C SER A 204 -20.78 -14.97 3.88
N THR A 205 -21.53 -15.32 2.83
CA THR A 205 -21.12 -16.36 1.88
C THR A 205 -21.22 -15.84 0.45
N GLU A 206 -20.11 -15.92 -0.29
CA GLU A 206 -20.09 -15.72 -1.74
C GLU A 206 -20.44 -17.01 -2.47
N VAL A 207 -21.36 -16.93 -3.44
CA VAL A 207 -21.61 -18.00 -4.42
C VAL A 207 -21.46 -17.47 -5.83
N SER A 208 -20.21 -17.41 -6.29
CA SER A 208 -19.89 -17.03 -7.65
C SER A 208 -20.17 -18.17 -8.64
N ARG A 209 -21.40 -18.25 -9.17
CA ARG A 209 -21.77 -19.06 -10.35
C ARG A 209 -22.57 -18.24 -11.35
N ASN A 210 -22.17 -18.28 -12.62
CA ASN A 210 -22.83 -17.53 -13.69
C ASN A 210 -24.22 -18.07 -14.05
N ASP A 211 -24.49 -19.34 -13.77
CA ASP A 211 -25.74 -20.06 -14.03
C ASP A 211 -26.51 -20.39 -12.74
N LEU A 212 -26.31 -19.58 -11.70
CA LEU A 212 -26.98 -19.74 -10.41
C LEU A 212 -28.50 -19.62 -10.56
N TRP A 213 -29.20 -20.67 -10.15
CA TRP A 213 -30.66 -20.73 -10.13
C TRP A 213 -31.13 -21.47 -8.87
N SER A 214 -32.19 -20.94 -8.27
CA SER A 214 -32.90 -21.53 -7.14
C SER A 214 -34.40 -21.28 -7.33
N ALA A 215 -35.21 -22.32 -7.22
CA ALA A 215 -36.67 -22.17 -7.27
C ALA A 215 -37.26 -21.64 -5.94
N TYR A 216 -36.41 -21.44 -4.92
CA TYR A 216 -36.84 -20.95 -3.62
C TYR A 216 -36.71 -19.42 -3.57
N PRO A 217 -37.84 -18.68 -3.54
CA PRO A 217 -37.79 -17.22 -3.54
C PRO A 217 -37.22 -16.68 -2.21
N PRO A 218 -36.53 -15.54 -2.24
CA PRO A 218 -36.08 -14.86 -1.03
C PRO A 218 -37.24 -14.57 -0.06
N PRO A 219 -37.13 -14.90 1.23
CA PRO A 219 -38.19 -14.60 2.20
C PRO A 219 -38.38 -13.09 2.36
N PRO A 220 -39.62 -12.55 2.38
CA PRO A 220 -39.86 -11.11 2.47
C PRO A 220 -39.21 -10.45 3.69
N LEU A 221 -39.29 -11.07 4.87
CA LEU A 221 -38.68 -10.57 6.10
C LEU A 221 -37.15 -10.46 5.98
N VAL A 222 -36.52 -11.40 5.26
CA VAL A 222 -35.08 -11.36 5.00
C VAL A 222 -34.77 -10.20 4.08
N MET A 223 -35.53 -10.02 3.00
CA MET A 223 -35.33 -8.90 2.07
C MET A 223 -35.53 -7.53 2.72
N GLU A 224 -36.46 -7.39 3.66
CA GLU A 224 -36.67 -6.17 4.45
C GLU A 224 -35.47 -5.88 5.37
N ALA A 225 -35.02 -6.88 6.14
CA ALA A 225 -33.86 -6.77 7.01
C ALA A 225 -32.61 -6.42 6.20
N LEU A 226 -32.41 -7.13 5.08
CA LEU A 226 -31.34 -6.88 4.15
C LEU A 226 -31.41 -5.45 3.58
N THR A 227 -32.55 -5.01 3.07
CA THR A 227 -32.69 -3.64 2.55
C THR A 227 -32.28 -2.58 3.59
N SER A 228 -32.59 -2.83 4.86
CA SER A 228 -32.21 -1.95 5.98
C SER A 228 -30.70 -1.92 6.26
N LEU A 229 -29.98 -3.02 5.98
CA LEU A 229 -28.52 -3.11 6.13
C LEU A 229 -27.74 -2.42 4.99
N ARG A 230 -28.36 -2.11 3.85
CA ARG A 230 -27.66 -1.54 2.68
C ARG A 230 -26.95 -0.21 2.99
N GLY A 231 -27.55 0.64 3.82
CA GLY A 231 -26.94 1.91 4.20
C GLY A 231 -25.63 1.70 4.97
N LEU A 232 -25.63 0.74 5.90
CA LEU A 232 -24.47 0.37 6.70
C LEU A 232 -23.36 -0.24 5.83
N GLY A 233 -23.71 -1.15 4.91
CA GLY A 233 -22.75 -1.75 3.98
C GLY A 233 -22.09 -0.70 3.07
N ARG A 234 -22.86 0.26 2.55
CA ARG A 234 -22.32 1.37 1.74
C ARG A 234 -21.40 2.28 2.52
N GLU A 235 -21.71 2.57 3.77
CA GLU A 235 -20.84 3.38 4.61
C GLU A 235 -19.51 2.64 4.88
N LEU A 236 -19.58 1.35 5.20
CA LEU A 236 -18.39 0.53 5.40
C LEU A 236 -17.53 0.46 4.13
N ASP A 237 -18.13 0.24 2.97
CA ASP A 237 -17.44 0.25 1.68
C ASP A 237 -16.74 1.59 1.43
N ARG A 238 -17.43 2.71 1.68
CA ARG A 238 -16.86 4.05 1.56
C ARG A 238 -15.64 4.25 2.46
N GLN A 239 -15.72 3.82 3.72
CA GLN A 239 -14.59 3.92 4.65
C GLN A 239 -13.42 3.03 4.22
N GLN A 240 -13.70 1.80 3.77
CA GLN A 240 -12.67 0.91 3.25
C GLN A 240 -11.96 1.50 2.03
N GLN A 241 -12.70 2.01 1.04
CA GLN A 241 -12.16 2.66 -0.15
C GLN A 241 -11.34 3.90 0.19
N HIS A 242 -11.82 4.73 1.12
CA HIS A 242 -11.10 5.92 1.58
C HIS A 242 -9.71 5.58 2.12
N HIS A 243 -9.60 4.45 2.83
CA HIS A 243 -8.36 3.99 3.44
C HIS A 243 -7.55 3.00 2.57
N GLY A 244 -8.01 2.69 1.36
CA GLY A 244 -7.37 1.72 0.46
C GLY A 244 -7.39 0.28 0.98
N ILE A 245 -8.40 -0.06 1.80
CA ILE A 245 -8.65 -1.40 2.32
C ILE A 245 -9.67 -2.09 1.40
N ALA A 246 -9.46 -3.38 1.13
CA ALA A 246 -10.34 -4.20 0.30
C ALA A 246 -10.71 -5.47 1.07
N THR A 247 -11.76 -5.38 1.87
CA THR A 247 -12.34 -6.47 2.66
C THR A 247 -13.78 -6.67 2.20
N PRO A 248 -14.19 -7.90 1.82
CA PRO A 248 -15.48 -8.12 1.17
C PRO A 248 -16.66 -7.71 2.06
N ILE A 249 -17.72 -7.18 1.45
CA ILE A 249 -19.00 -6.91 2.10
C ILE A 249 -20.03 -7.71 1.32
N TRP A 250 -20.25 -8.95 1.75
CA TRP A 250 -21.09 -9.90 1.02
C TRP A 250 -22.55 -9.47 1.00
N TRP A 251 -23.19 -9.69 -0.15
CA TRP A 251 -24.58 -9.34 -0.41
C TRP A 251 -25.23 -10.28 -1.43
N GLU A 252 -25.52 -11.52 -1.01
CA GLU A 252 -25.99 -12.59 -1.90
C GLU A 252 -27.42 -13.04 -1.52
N PRO A 253 -28.49 -12.30 -1.90
CA PRO A 253 -29.86 -12.69 -1.56
C PRO A 253 -30.36 -13.95 -2.29
N GLU A 254 -29.66 -14.44 -3.31
CA GLU A 254 -30.10 -15.45 -4.28
C GLU A 254 -30.40 -16.81 -3.63
N LEU A 255 -29.68 -17.18 -2.56
CA LEU A 255 -29.81 -18.48 -1.89
C LEU A 255 -30.54 -18.41 -0.54
N THR A 256 -30.94 -17.22 -0.12
CA THR A 256 -31.70 -17.01 1.13
C THR A 256 -32.94 -17.90 1.20
N GLY A 257 -33.67 -18.05 0.10
CA GLY A 257 -34.85 -18.91 0.01
C GLY A 257 -34.52 -20.39 0.20
N LEU A 258 -33.41 -20.85 -0.37
CA LEU A 258 -32.93 -22.23 -0.28
C LEU A 258 -32.52 -22.56 1.16
N VAL A 259 -31.73 -21.69 1.78
CA VAL A 259 -31.29 -21.86 3.18
C VAL A 259 -32.48 -21.82 4.14
N ALA A 260 -33.44 -20.91 3.93
CA ALA A 260 -34.66 -20.89 4.73
C ALA A 260 -35.50 -22.17 4.56
N ALA A 261 -35.64 -22.68 3.33
CA ALA A 261 -36.35 -23.93 3.07
C ALA A 261 -35.67 -25.14 3.75
N TRP A 262 -34.34 -25.20 3.69
CA TRP A 262 -33.56 -26.18 4.44
C TRP A 262 -33.77 -26.04 5.95
N ALA A 263 -33.67 -24.84 6.52
CA ALA A 263 -33.91 -24.65 7.96
C ALA A 263 -35.35 -25.00 8.38
N ARG A 264 -36.34 -24.87 7.49
CA ARG A 264 -37.74 -25.27 7.72
C ARG A 264 -38.00 -26.78 7.60
N GLY A 265 -37.01 -27.56 7.18
CA GLY A 265 -37.11 -29.02 7.14
C GLY A 265 -37.36 -29.64 5.77
N SER A 266 -37.19 -28.90 4.66
CA SER A 266 -37.24 -29.52 3.32
C SER A 266 -36.26 -30.70 3.21
N SER A 267 -36.64 -31.72 2.41
CA SER A 267 -35.80 -32.88 2.15
C SER A 267 -34.61 -32.51 1.27
N TRP A 268 -33.50 -33.24 1.40
CA TRP A 268 -32.29 -32.99 0.61
C TRP A 268 -32.58 -33.12 -0.89
N ASP A 269 -33.21 -34.21 -1.31
CA ASP A 269 -33.62 -34.43 -2.70
C ASP A 269 -34.53 -33.30 -3.22
N GLY A 270 -35.38 -32.74 -2.34
CA GLY A 270 -36.25 -31.62 -2.66
C GLY A 270 -35.50 -30.29 -2.84
N ILE A 271 -34.41 -30.08 -2.11
CA ILE A 271 -33.49 -28.95 -2.32
C ILE A 271 -32.77 -29.13 -3.66
N MET A 272 -32.13 -30.28 -3.87
CA MET A 272 -31.31 -30.56 -5.05
C MET A 272 -32.10 -30.55 -6.36
N ALA A 273 -33.37 -30.99 -6.34
CA ALA A 273 -34.25 -30.93 -7.51
C ALA A 273 -34.66 -29.49 -7.92
N LYS A 274 -34.35 -28.48 -7.09
CA LYS A 274 -34.85 -27.10 -7.24
C LYS A 274 -33.74 -26.05 -7.21
N THR A 275 -32.51 -26.45 -7.54
CA THR A 275 -31.38 -25.54 -7.70
C THR A 275 -30.45 -26.04 -8.80
N SER A 276 -29.69 -25.14 -9.41
CA SER A 276 -28.58 -25.50 -10.31
C SER A 276 -27.27 -25.80 -9.57
N LEU A 277 -27.25 -25.65 -8.23
CA LEU A 277 -26.08 -25.95 -7.42
C LEU A 277 -25.82 -27.46 -7.33
N ASP A 278 -24.54 -27.83 -7.31
CA ASP A 278 -24.11 -29.18 -6.98
C ASP A 278 -24.19 -29.42 -5.46
N GLU A 279 -24.28 -30.69 -5.06
CA GLU A 279 -24.41 -31.06 -3.64
C GLU A 279 -23.31 -30.45 -2.77
N GLY A 280 -22.06 -30.45 -3.26
CA GLY A 280 -20.92 -29.89 -2.54
C GLY A 280 -21.03 -28.38 -2.29
N ASP A 281 -21.60 -27.63 -3.23
CA ASP A 281 -21.82 -26.19 -3.06
C ASP A 281 -22.90 -25.91 -2.02
N VAL A 282 -24.02 -26.65 -2.07
CA VAL A 282 -25.08 -26.53 -1.06
C VAL A 282 -24.54 -26.86 0.34
N VAL A 283 -23.79 -27.96 0.48
CA VAL A 283 -23.14 -28.31 1.75
C VAL A 283 -22.21 -27.19 2.23
N ARG A 284 -21.39 -26.63 1.34
CA ARG A 284 -20.47 -25.53 1.67
C ARG A 284 -21.19 -24.28 2.15
N VAL A 285 -22.25 -23.87 1.45
CA VAL A 285 -23.08 -22.70 1.82
C VAL A 285 -23.71 -22.91 3.18
N VAL A 286 -24.34 -24.07 3.41
CA VAL A 286 -25.01 -24.35 4.69
C VAL A 286 -23.99 -24.43 5.82
N ARG A 287 -22.82 -25.06 5.63
CA ARG A 287 -21.78 -25.13 6.67
C ARG A 287 -21.22 -23.76 7.03
N ARG A 288 -20.86 -22.93 6.05
CA ARG A 288 -20.42 -21.55 6.33
C ARG A 288 -21.47 -20.74 7.09
N THR A 289 -22.74 -20.94 6.74
CA THR A 289 -23.85 -20.31 7.46
C THR A 289 -23.95 -20.82 8.90
N MET A 290 -23.79 -22.13 9.11
CA MET A 290 -23.72 -22.74 10.45
C MET A 290 -22.54 -22.18 11.26
N ASP A 291 -21.36 -22.07 10.68
CA ASP A 291 -20.16 -21.54 11.35
C ASP A 291 -20.40 -20.12 11.88
N VAL A 292 -21.07 -19.26 11.11
CA VAL A 292 -21.43 -17.90 11.56
C VAL A 292 -22.49 -17.95 12.66
N LEU A 293 -23.55 -18.74 12.49
CA LEU A 293 -24.63 -18.89 13.47
C LEU A 293 -24.12 -19.45 14.81
N ALA A 294 -23.14 -20.34 14.81
CA ALA A 294 -22.53 -20.92 16.00
C ALA A 294 -21.81 -19.87 16.86
N GLN A 295 -21.30 -18.79 16.26
CA GLN A 295 -20.56 -17.74 16.96
C GLN A 295 -21.46 -16.71 17.66
N ILE A 296 -22.66 -16.45 17.12
CA ILE A 296 -23.59 -15.42 17.63
C ILE A 296 -23.91 -15.60 19.13
N PRO A 297 -24.22 -16.81 19.65
CA PRO A 297 -24.51 -17.00 21.07
C PRO A 297 -23.38 -16.64 22.03
N HIS A 298 -22.13 -16.61 21.54
CA HIS A 298 -20.92 -16.33 22.29
C HIS A 298 -20.49 -14.86 22.22
N CYS A 299 -21.14 -14.05 21.38
CA CYS A 299 -20.83 -12.63 21.25
C CYS A 299 -21.36 -11.83 22.46
N PRO A 300 -20.49 -11.10 23.19
CA PRO A 300 -20.89 -10.39 24.40
C PRO A 300 -21.71 -9.14 24.07
N GLY A 301 -22.95 -9.07 24.55
CA GLY A 301 -23.80 -7.88 24.40
C GLY A 301 -24.81 -7.94 23.24
N LEU A 302 -24.85 -9.03 22.48
CA LEU A 302 -25.98 -9.31 21.59
C LEU A 302 -27.22 -9.69 22.41
N ASN A 303 -28.40 -9.28 21.92
CA ASN A 303 -29.65 -9.52 22.64
C ASN A 303 -29.98 -11.03 22.75
N GLU A 304 -30.81 -11.41 23.73
CA GLU A 304 -31.18 -12.82 23.91
C GLU A 304 -32.06 -13.39 22.78
N PRO A 305 -33.04 -12.65 22.20
CA PRO A 305 -33.82 -13.15 21.06
C PRO A 305 -32.97 -13.60 19.87
N LEU A 306 -32.01 -12.79 19.44
CA LEU A 306 -31.06 -13.08 18.36
C LEU A 306 -30.22 -14.31 18.71
N ARG A 307 -29.62 -14.33 19.90
CA ARG A 307 -28.80 -15.47 20.35
C ARG A 307 -29.59 -16.78 20.42
N ARG A 308 -30.83 -16.73 20.90
CA ARG A 308 -31.72 -17.90 20.94
C ARG A 308 -32.10 -18.37 19.54
N ASN A 309 -32.46 -17.45 18.65
CA ASN A 309 -32.82 -17.79 17.27
C ASN A 309 -31.62 -18.31 16.48
N ALA A 310 -30.41 -17.80 16.74
CA ALA A 310 -29.18 -18.32 16.15
C ALA A 310 -28.92 -19.79 16.53
N ARG A 311 -29.05 -20.15 17.82
CA ARG A 311 -28.94 -21.55 18.26
C ARG A 311 -29.96 -22.46 17.58
N ARG A 312 -31.21 -21.99 17.46
CA ARG A 312 -32.28 -22.73 16.79
C ARG A 312 -32.00 -22.89 15.30
N ALA A 313 -31.56 -21.82 14.64
CA ALA A 313 -31.19 -21.81 13.23
C ALA A 313 -30.07 -22.81 12.96
N HIS A 314 -29.00 -22.77 13.76
CA HIS A 314 -27.89 -23.73 13.70
C HIS A 314 -28.40 -25.18 13.81
N GLY A 315 -29.20 -25.49 14.84
CA GLY A 315 -29.77 -26.82 15.02
C GLY A 315 -30.68 -27.27 13.86
N SER A 316 -31.44 -26.35 13.27
CA SER A 316 -32.30 -26.62 12.11
C SER A 316 -31.53 -26.90 10.81
N LEU A 317 -30.37 -26.26 10.63
CA LEU A 317 -29.49 -26.50 9.47
C LEU A 317 -28.69 -27.80 9.61
N ASN A 318 -28.37 -28.20 10.85
CA ASN A 318 -27.53 -29.34 11.18
C ASN A 318 -28.21 -30.72 10.97
N ARG A 319 -28.53 -31.02 9.71
CA ARG A 319 -29.22 -32.25 9.28
C ARG A 319 -28.39 -32.97 8.22
N PHE A 320 -28.61 -34.28 8.06
CA PHE A 320 -27.95 -35.04 7.00
C PHE A 320 -28.34 -34.47 5.62
N PRO A 321 -27.40 -34.28 4.66
CA PRO A 321 -26.00 -34.71 4.66
C PRO A 321 -25.01 -33.67 5.21
N VAL A 322 -25.47 -32.48 5.60
CA VAL A 322 -24.60 -31.37 6.05
C VAL A 322 -23.99 -31.62 7.43
N ARG A 323 -24.68 -32.41 8.27
CA ARG A 323 -24.40 -32.66 9.70
C ARG A 323 -22.91 -32.76 10.04
N GLU A 324 -22.52 -32.11 11.12
CA GLU A 324 -21.14 -32.09 11.62
C GLU A 324 -20.72 -33.45 12.20
N ALA A 325 -19.45 -33.82 12.02
CA ALA A 325 -18.94 -35.13 12.39
C ALA A 325 -18.95 -35.38 13.92
N ASP A 326 -18.76 -34.32 14.71
CA ASP A 326 -18.78 -34.41 16.18
C ASP A 326 -20.16 -34.83 16.71
N ASP A 327 -21.23 -34.47 15.99
CA ASP A 327 -22.60 -34.89 16.31
C ASP A 327 -22.96 -36.29 15.80
N ILE A 328 -22.21 -36.83 14.83
CA ILE A 328 -22.36 -38.22 14.37
C ILE A 328 -21.87 -39.17 15.47
N ALA A 329 -20.81 -38.80 16.19
CA ALA A 329 -20.28 -39.58 17.32
C ALA A 329 -21.18 -39.53 18.57
N ALA A 330 -21.97 -38.47 18.74
CA ALA A 330 -22.89 -38.27 19.87
C ALA A 330 -24.29 -38.89 19.66
N ALA A 331 -24.66 -39.27 18.44
CA ALA A 331 -25.94 -39.90 18.17
C ALA A 331 -25.95 -41.35 18.71
N PRO A 332 -26.96 -41.77 19.50
CA PRO A 332 -27.06 -43.17 19.90
C PRO A 332 -27.20 -44.03 18.65
N VAL A 333 -26.28 -44.99 18.50
CA VAL A 333 -26.34 -46.03 17.48
C VAL A 333 -27.63 -46.81 17.72
N VAL A 334 -28.68 -46.48 16.98
CA VAL A 334 -29.88 -47.32 16.91
C VAL A 334 -29.51 -48.52 16.04
N THR A 335 -29.05 -49.58 16.68
CA THR A 335 -28.96 -50.89 16.03
C THR A 335 -30.37 -51.33 15.66
N PRO A 336 -30.65 -51.69 14.40
CA PRO A 336 -31.95 -52.26 14.05
C PRO A 336 -32.11 -53.58 14.81
N ASP A 337 -33.24 -53.70 15.50
CA ASP A 337 -33.62 -54.85 16.30
C ASP A 337 -33.70 -56.09 15.40
N MET A 338 -32.69 -56.97 15.51
CA MET A 338 -32.67 -58.25 14.82
C MET A 338 -33.71 -59.14 15.50
N ALA A 339 -34.85 -59.28 14.84
CA ALA A 339 -35.92 -60.20 15.23
C ALA A 339 -35.35 -61.59 15.59
N THR A 340 -35.50 -61.98 16.85
CA THR A 340 -35.28 -63.34 17.33
C THR A 340 -36.23 -64.30 16.60
N PRO A 341 -35.74 -65.43 16.04
CA PRO A 341 -36.62 -66.42 15.46
C PRO A 341 -37.31 -67.24 16.57
N ASP A 342 -38.62 -67.40 16.38
CA ASP A 342 -39.57 -68.12 17.22
C ASP A 342 -39.26 -69.64 17.27
N PRO A 343 -39.07 -70.27 18.46
CA PRO A 343 -38.84 -71.70 18.57
C PRO A 343 -40.17 -72.44 18.73
N GLY A 344 -40.86 -72.75 17.63
CA GLY A 344 -42.17 -73.40 17.75
C GLY A 344 -42.80 -73.93 16.48
N SER A 345 -42.21 -74.95 15.84
CA SER A 345 -42.98 -75.80 14.92
C SER A 345 -42.42 -77.22 14.87
N ARG A 346 -42.99 -78.08 15.72
CA ARG A 346 -42.96 -79.54 15.58
C ARG A 346 -43.98 -79.96 14.52
N GLY A 347 -43.59 -80.91 13.69
CA GLY A 347 -44.45 -81.65 12.76
C GLY A 347 -43.70 -81.84 11.45
N GLY A 348 -43.42 -83.03 10.93
CA GLY A 348 -43.89 -84.38 11.20
C GLY A 348 -43.50 -85.14 9.94
N PHE A 349 -42.51 -86.02 10.03
CA PHE A 349 -42.09 -86.86 8.91
C PHE A 349 -43.18 -87.89 8.62
N GLY A 350 -43.86 -87.74 7.49
CA GLY A 350 -44.78 -88.72 6.91
C GLY A 350 -44.17 -89.32 5.64
N GLU A 351 -44.21 -90.65 5.58
CA GLU A 351 -43.61 -91.51 4.57
C GLU A 351 -44.19 -91.37 3.15
N ARG A 352 -43.31 -91.71 2.19
CA ARG A 352 -43.49 -92.18 0.80
C ARG A 352 -44.92 -92.45 0.29
N LYS A 353 -45.25 -91.87 -0.87
CA LYS A 353 -45.38 -92.58 -2.16
C LYS A 353 -45.38 -91.61 -3.33
#